data_AF-A0A968U0J0-F1
#
_entry.id   AF-A0A968U0J0-F1
#
_cell.length_a   1.000
_cell.length_b   1.000
_cell.length_c   1.000
_cell.angle_alpha   90.00
_cell.angle_beta   90.00
_cell.angle_gamma   90.00
#
_symmetry.space_group_name_H-M   'P 1'
#
loop_
_entity.id
_entity.type
_entity.pdbx_description
1 polymer ?
#
loop_
_entity_poly.entity_id
_entity_poly.type
_entity_poly.pdbx_seq_one_letter_code
_entity_poly.pdbx_strand_id
1 'polypeptide(L)'
;MLSGIKQQVVVGKDGKIEIQTSELTEGTVVEVIVLVEQDATQTDNSQSTSQDETEYLLSTEANRHRLMSAIQNVETKNNLISFTPEEWNEEYNLRS
;
A
#
# COMPACT_ATOMS: atom_id res chain seq x y z
N MET A 1 26.53 17.53 13.86
CA MET A 1 26.68 17.45 12.39
C MET A 1 25.35 16.96 11.87
N LEU A 2 24.66 17.75 11.06
CA LEU A 2 23.33 17.39 10.57
C LEU A 2 23.50 16.30 9.51
N SER A 3 22.92 15.13 9.73
CA SER A 3 23.11 13.95 8.88
C SER A 3 22.04 13.81 7.79
N GLY A 4 20.94 14.53 7.88
CA GLY A 4 19.87 14.52 6.89
C GLY A 4 18.70 15.40 7.30
N ILE A 5 17.89 15.79 6.31
CA ILE A 5 16.68 16.61 6.48
C ILE A 5 15.51 15.83 5.90
N LYS A 6 14.44 15.64 6.68
CA LYS A 6 13.16 15.10 6.20
C LYS A 6 12.12 16.21 6.30
N GLN A 7 11.58 16.65 5.16
CA GLN A 7 10.60 17.72 5.07
C GLN A 7 9.43 17.28 4.19
N GLN A 8 8.20 17.47 4.65
CA GLN A 8 6.99 17.32 3.83
C GLN A 8 6.59 18.70 3.33
N VAL A 9 6.47 18.86 2.02
CA VAL A 9 6.18 20.15 1.37
C VAL A 9 5.22 19.91 0.21
N VAL A 10 4.30 20.86 0.01
CA VAL A 10 3.44 20.88 -1.18
C VAL A 10 4.18 21.59 -2.30
N VAL A 11 4.17 21.02 -3.49
CA VAL A 11 4.80 21.60 -4.68
C VAL A 11 4.16 22.96 -4.98
N GLY A 12 5.00 24.00 -5.04
CA GLY A 12 4.57 25.37 -5.31
C GLY A 12 4.30 25.63 -6.79
N LYS A 13 4.03 26.90 -7.12
CA LYS A 13 3.92 27.35 -8.52
C LYS A 13 5.20 27.00 -9.28
N ASP A 14 5.04 26.58 -10.54
CA ASP A 14 6.13 26.16 -11.43
C ASP A 14 6.92 24.93 -10.97
N GLY A 15 6.34 24.07 -10.12
CA GLY A 15 6.98 22.81 -9.73
C GLY A 15 8.09 22.95 -8.68
N LYS A 16 8.20 24.12 -8.04
CA LYS A 16 9.29 24.43 -7.10
C LYS A 16 9.03 23.84 -5.71
N ILE A 17 10.10 23.35 -5.09
CA ILE A 17 10.14 22.90 -3.70
C ILE A 17 11.28 23.66 -3.01
N GLU A 18 11.01 24.23 -1.84
CA GLU A 18 11.99 24.99 -1.07
C GLU A 18 12.33 24.25 0.22
N ILE A 19 13.63 24.01 0.42
CA ILE A 19 14.15 23.45 1.67
C ILE A 19 14.33 24.61 2.65
N GLN A 20 13.50 24.67 3.69
CA GLN A 20 13.54 25.75 4.67
C GLN A 20 14.55 25.42 5.77
N THR A 21 15.84 25.48 5.46
CA THR A 21 16.92 25.26 6.44
C THR A 21 18.00 26.34 6.34
N SER A 22 18.44 26.84 7.49
CA SER A 22 19.57 27.77 7.61
C SER A 22 20.89 27.07 7.95
N GLU A 23 20.90 25.74 8.07
CA GLU A 23 22.04 24.98 8.62
C GLU A 23 22.96 24.37 7.55
N LEU A 24 22.62 24.48 6.27
CA LEU A 24 23.49 24.08 5.18
C LEU A 24 24.48 25.19 4.86
N THR A 25 25.75 24.97 5.20
CA THR A 25 26.84 25.89 4.86
C THR A 25 27.11 25.89 3.35
N GLU A 26 27.52 27.04 2.82
CA GLU A 26 27.94 27.15 1.42
C GLU A 26 29.06 26.15 1.09
N GLY A 27 28.97 25.49 -0.08
CA GLY A 27 29.93 24.47 -0.51
C GLY A 27 29.66 23.06 0.02
N THR A 28 28.61 22.84 0.81
CA THR A 28 28.23 21.51 1.28
C THR A 28 27.62 20.69 0.14
N VAL A 29 28.19 19.50 -0.12
CA VAL A 29 27.62 18.53 -1.08
C VAL A 29 26.45 17.81 -0.41
N VAL A 30 25.28 17.83 -1.04
CA VAL A 30 24.05 17.21 -0.52
C VAL A 30 23.41 16.31 -1.57
N GLU A 31 22.77 15.24 -1.11
CA GLU A 31 21.90 14.38 -1.91
C GLU A 31 20.44 14.71 -1.61
N VAL A 32 19.61 14.84 -2.65
CA VAL A 32 18.18 15.17 -2.51
C VAL A 32 17.35 13.97 -2.95
N ILE A 33 16.53 13.45 -2.04
CA ILE A 33 15.57 12.39 -2.32
C ILE A 33 14.17 13.00 -2.30
N VAL A 34 13.49 12.97 -3.45
CA VAL A 34 12.10 13.43 -3.59
C VAL A 34 11.19 12.21 -3.61
N LEU A 35 10.36 12.06 -2.57
CA LEU A 35 9.30 11.06 -2.53
C LEU A 35 7.96 11.73 -2.83
N VAL A 36 7.30 11.30 -3.89
CA VAL A 36 5.94 11.74 -4.20
C VAL A 36 4.99 10.86 -3.42
N GLU A 37 4.15 11.47 -2.58
CA GLU A 37 3.05 10.79 -1.90
C GLU A 37 2.05 10.32 -2.97
N GLN A 38 1.96 9.00 -3.15
CA GLN A 38 1.23 8.37 -4.26
C GLN A 38 -0.28 8.65 -4.24
N ASP A 39 -0.81 9.22 -3.16
CA ASP A 39 -2.21 9.62 -3.05
C ASP A 39 -2.54 10.91 -3.83
N ALA A 40 -1.54 11.70 -4.24
CA ALA A 40 -1.74 13.02 -4.84
C ALA A 40 -1.55 13.10 -6.37
N THR A 41 -0.93 12.11 -7.01
CA THR A 41 -0.68 12.12 -8.46
C THR A 41 -1.03 10.78 -9.10
N GLN A 42 -2.31 10.60 -9.40
CA GLN A 42 -2.74 9.60 -10.38
C GLN A 42 -2.34 10.09 -11.77
N THR A 43 -1.10 9.84 -12.18
CA THR A 43 -0.75 9.79 -13.60
C THR A 43 0.51 8.95 -13.78
N ASP A 44 0.32 7.84 -14.50
CA ASP A 44 1.32 7.01 -15.16
C ASP A 44 2.12 5.97 -14.33
N ASN A 45 1.52 4.76 -14.28
CA ASN A 45 2.18 3.45 -14.44
C ASN A 45 3.19 2.95 -13.40
N SER A 46 3.07 3.34 -12.14
CA SER A 46 3.50 2.51 -11.00
C SER A 46 2.66 2.86 -9.78
N GLN A 47 1.35 2.82 -9.99
CA GLN A 47 0.37 3.11 -8.96
C GLN A 47 0.23 1.82 -8.14
N SER A 48 0.62 1.86 -6.88
CA SER A 48 -0.13 1.14 -5.86
C SER A 48 -1.53 1.77 -5.86
N THR A 49 -2.30 1.49 -6.90
CA THR A 49 -3.75 1.57 -6.82
C THR A 49 -4.06 0.72 -5.60
N SER A 50 -4.63 1.32 -4.58
CA SER A 50 -5.71 0.64 -3.85
C SER A 50 -6.64 0.12 -4.93
N GLN A 51 -6.32 -1.06 -5.47
CA GLN A 51 -7.10 -1.70 -6.50
C GLN A 51 -8.40 -1.99 -5.78
N ASP A 52 -9.50 -1.42 -6.26
CA ASP A 52 -10.81 -1.65 -5.67
C ASP A 52 -10.95 -3.17 -5.52
N GLU A 53 -10.97 -3.65 -4.27
CA GLU A 53 -10.91 -5.08 -4.01
C GLU A 53 -12.16 -5.76 -4.57
N THR A 54 -13.27 -5.02 -4.68
CA THR A 54 -14.50 -5.49 -5.31
C THR A 54 -14.28 -5.71 -6.80
N GLU A 55 -13.63 -4.76 -7.47
CA GLU A 55 -13.29 -4.89 -8.90
C GLU A 55 -12.36 -6.09 -9.13
N TYR A 56 -11.33 -6.23 -8.30
CA TYR A 56 -10.41 -7.37 -8.37
C TYR A 56 -11.11 -8.71 -8.17
N LEU A 57 -11.92 -8.84 -7.12
CA LEU A 57 -12.63 -10.09 -6.80
C LEU A 57 -13.67 -10.46 -7.86
N LEU A 58 -14.20 -9.49 -8.61
CA LEU A 58 -15.19 -9.71 -9.68
C LEU A 58 -14.62 -9.72 -11.10
N SER A 59 -13.31 -9.50 -11.24
CA SER A 59 -12.61 -9.35 -12.52
C SER A 59 -12.66 -10.58 -13.42
N THR A 60 -12.65 -11.79 -12.85
CA THR A 60 -12.71 -13.05 -13.60
C THR A 60 -13.97 -13.84 -13.25
N GLU A 61 -14.45 -14.65 -14.20
CA GLU A 61 -15.61 -15.52 -13.97
C GLU A 61 -15.34 -16.54 -12.85
N ALA A 62 -14.12 -17.09 -12.79
CA ALA A 62 -13.70 -18.01 -11.75
C ALA A 62 -13.71 -17.35 -10.35
N ASN A 63 -13.18 -16.13 -10.23
CA ASN A 63 -13.19 -15.41 -8.94
C ASN A 63 -14.61 -15.04 -8.52
N ARG A 64 -15.44 -14.58 -9.46
CA ARG A 64 -16.85 -14.28 -9.22
C ARG A 64 -17.61 -15.50 -8.72
N HIS A 65 -17.46 -16.66 -9.36
CA HIS A 65 -18.14 -17.88 -8.94
C HIS A 65 -17.70 -18.29 -7.53
N ARG A 66 -16.39 -18.29 -7.25
CA ARG A 66 -15.85 -18.60 -5.92
C ARG A 66 -16.38 -17.66 -4.85
N LEU A 67 -16.43 -16.35 -5.11
CA LEU A 67 -16.94 -15.37 -4.16
C LEU A 67 -18.42 -15.59 -3.88
N MET A 68 -19.26 -15.77 -4.91
CA MET A 68 -20.70 -15.99 -4.73
C MET A 68 -20.98 -17.29 -3.98
N SER A 69 -20.26 -18.37 -4.28
CA SER A 69 -20.39 -19.62 -3.54
C SER A 69 -19.95 -19.48 -2.08
N ALA A 70 -18.87 -18.74 -1.81
CA ALA A 70 -18.41 -18.49 -0.44
C ALA A 70 -19.44 -17.70 0.37
N ILE A 71 -20.03 -16.65 -0.22
CA ILE A 71 -21.11 -15.87 0.40
C ILE A 71 -22.31 -16.78 0.72
N GLN A 72 -22.74 -17.59 -0.26
CA GLN A 72 -23.86 -18.53 -0.06
C GLN A 72 -23.59 -19.54 1.06
N ASN A 73 -22.36 -20.07 1.16
CA ASN A 73 -21.98 -21.00 2.23
C ASN A 73 -22.07 -20.34 3.61
N VAL A 74 -21.65 -19.07 3.73
CA VAL A 74 -21.74 -18.31 4.97
C VAL A 74 -23.20 -18.04 5.35
N GLU A 75 -24.03 -17.60 4.41
CA GLU A 75 -25.46 -17.32 4.64
C GLU A 75 -26.22 -18.58 5.07
N THR A 76 -25.94 -19.70 4.39
CA THR A 76 -26.60 -20.99 4.67
C THR A 76 -25.97 -21.74 5.84
N LYS A 77 -24.87 -21.22 6.43
CA LYS A 77 -24.05 -21.87 7.46
C LYS A 77 -23.64 -23.30 7.08
N ASN A 78 -23.44 -23.53 5.78
CA ASN A 78 -23.08 -24.82 5.23
C ASN A 78 -21.61 -24.81 4.81
N ASN A 79 -20.92 -25.94 4.96
CA ASN A 79 -19.52 -26.09 4.55
C ASN A 79 -18.57 -25.03 5.15
N LEU A 80 -18.77 -24.68 6.42
CA LEU A 80 -17.91 -23.77 7.18
C LEU A 80 -17.04 -24.58 8.15
N ILE A 81 -15.77 -24.22 8.22
CA ILE A 81 -14.82 -24.74 9.21
C ILE A 81 -14.41 -23.56 10.07
N SER A 82 -14.53 -23.69 11.39
CA SER A 82 -14.04 -22.71 12.35
C SER A 82 -12.81 -23.27 13.03
N PHE A 83 -11.73 -22.51 13.04
CA PHE A 83 -10.51 -22.82 13.76
C PHE A 83 -9.95 -21.53 14.35
N THR A 84 -9.19 -21.62 15.43
CA THR A 84 -8.46 -20.48 15.98
C THR A 84 -7.15 -20.24 15.21
N PRO A 85 -6.59 -19.02 15.25
CA PRO A 85 -5.27 -18.77 14.66
C PRO A 85 -4.18 -19.72 15.16
N GLU A 86 -4.25 -20.14 16.43
CA GLU A 86 -3.34 -21.09 17.04
C GLU A 86 -3.48 -22.49 16.43
N GLU A 87 -4.71 -22.99 16.27
CA GLU A 87 -5.00 -24.28 15.62
C GLU A 87 -4.51 -24.33 14.18
N TRP A 88 -4.69 -23.24 13.42
CA TRP A 88 -4.16 -23.12 12.05
C TRP A 88 -2.63 -23.17 12.01
N ASN A 89 -2.00 -22.46 12.93
CA ASN A 89 -0.54 -22.36 12.99
C ASN A 89 0.09 -23.72 13.34
N GLU A 90 -0.52 -24.48 14.23
CA GLU A 90 -0.05 -25.82 14.61
C GLU A 90 -0.25 -26.84 13.47
N GLU A 91 -1.39 -26.80 12.77
CA GLU A 91 -1.74 -27.79 11.76
C GLU A 91 -1.09 -27.52 10.39
N TYR A 92 -0.85 -26.25 10.03
CA TYR A 92 -0.42 -25.87 8.68
C TYR A 92 0.89 -25.08 8.59
N ASN A 93 1.49 -24.64 9.71
CA ASN A 93 2.74 -23.87 9.69
C ASN A 93 4.02 -24.72 9.92
N LEU A 94 4.00 -26.00 9.51
CA LEU A 94 5.16 -26.90 9.60
C LEU A 94 6.30 -26.58 8.62
N ARG A 95 6.30 -25.43 7.93
CA ARG A 95 7.34 -25.03 6.98
C ARG A 95 7.57 -23.51 6.98
N SER A 96 8.37 -23.04 7.92
CA SER A 96 9.23 -21.85 7.73
C SER A 96 10.63 -22.15 8.21
#